data_AF-A0A7Y0EF80-F1
#
_entry.id   AF-A0A7Y0EF80-F1
#
_cell.length_a   1.000
_cell.length_b   1.000
_cell.length_c   1.000
_cell.angle_alpha   90.00
_cell.angle_beta   90.00
_cell.angle_gamma   90.00
#
_symmetry.space_group_name_H-M   'P 1'
#
loop_
_entity.id
_entity.type
_entity.pdbx_description
1 polymer ?
#
loop_
_entity_poly.entity_id
_entity_poly.type
_entity_poly.pdbx_seq_one_letter_code
_entity_poly.pdbx_strand_id
1 'polypeptide(L)'
;MKRENNLNMEKGVLKAECTQKVKEYIFTELDELLYKTVTNLTDDGLKEYLNSLSGPVVTYENSYVKYNKEENCFEVVYYVNSRFCREELYEYKVKNNSIFYNCIDCIFEEGGK
;
A
#
# COMPACT_ATOMS: atom_id res chain seq x y z
N MET A 1 -30.63 -32.28 -27.52
CA MET A 1 -29.23 -31.84 -27.31
C MET A 1 -29.25 -30.81 -26.17
N LYS A 2 -28.88 -31.20 -24.94
CA LYS A 2 -28.78 -30.29 -23.79
C LYS A 2 -27.41 -29.64 -23.83
N ARG A 3 -27.34 -28.31 -23.72
CA ARG A 3 -26.08 -27.58 -23.48
C ARG A 3 -25.78 -27.71 -21.99
N GLU A 4 -24.77 -28.50 -21.63
CA GLU A 4 -24.21 -28.50 -20.28
C GLU A 4 -23.11 -27.44 -20.22
N ASN A 5 -23.29 -26.45 -19.35
CA ASN A 5 -22.29 -25.43 -19.06
C ASN A 5 -21.30 -26.02 -18.04
N ASN A 6 -20.26 -26.70 -18.52
CA ASN A 6 -19.16 -27.19 -17.68
C ASN A 6 -18.11 -26.10 -17.45
N LEU A 7 -18.54 -24.88 -17.09
CA LEU A 7 -17.64 -23.91 -16.49
C LEU A 7 -17.53 -24.24 -15.01
N ASN A 8 -16.62 -25.16 -14.67
CA ASN A 8 -16.06 -25.21 -13.33
C ASN A 8 -15.35 -23.88 -13.11
N MET A 9 -16.07 -22.89 -12.60
CA MET A 9 -15.43 -21.72 -12.00
C MET A 9 -14.58 -22.26 -10.85
N GLU A 10 -13.27 -22.31 -11.07
CA GLU A 10 -12.31 -22.58 -10.03
C GLU A 10 -12.58 -21.61 -8.89
N LYS A 11 -13.13 -22.12 -7.78
CA LYS A 11 -13.46 -21.36 -6.57
C LYS A 11 -12.25 -20.62 -5.97
N GLY A 12 -11.04 -20.82 -6.51
CA GLY A 12 -9.81 -20.12 -6.14
C GLY A 12 -9.66 -18.71 -6.73
N VAL A 13 -10.35 -18.36 -7.82
CA VAL A 13 -10.11 -17.10 -8.56
C VAL A 13 -10.73 -15.86 -7.89
N LEU A 14 -11.58 -16.04 -6.87
CA LEU A 14 -12.31 -14.95 -6.20
C LEU A 14 -11.85 -14.64 -4.76
N LYS A 15 -10.75 -15.24 -4.28
CA LYS A 15 -10.18 -14.80 -3.00
C LYS A 15 -9.42 -13.50 -3.22
N ALA A 16 -10.09 -12.37 -3.01
CA ALA A 16 -9.44 -11.09 -2.81
C ALA A 16 -8.38 -11.24 -1.72
N GLU A 17 -7.17 -10.73 -1.95
CA GLU A 17 -6.11 -10.72 -0.95
C GLU A 17 -6.64 -10.01 0.30
N CYS A 18 -6.44 -10.57 1.50
CA CYS A 18 -7.01 -10.02 2.74
C CYS A 18 -6.53 -8.58 3.04
N THR A 19 -5.41 -8.18 2.45
CA THR A 19 -4.79 -6.85 2.55
C THR A 19 -5.26 -5.89 1.45
N GLN A 20 -5.93 -6.35 0.38
CA GLN A 20 -6.22 -5.54 -0.81
C GLN A 20 -7.05 -4.30 -0.47
N LYS A 21 -8.14 -4.48 0.29
CA LYS A 21 -8.99 -3.35 0.72
C LYS A 21 -8.21 -2.31 1.53
N VAL A 22 -7.37 -2.78 2.44
CA VAL A 22 -6.53 -1.92 3.29
C VAL A 22 -5.53 -1.14 2.43
N LYS A 23 -4.90 -1.82 1.48
CA LYS A 23 -3.93 -1.25 0.55
C LYS A 23 -4.56 -0.14 -0.30
N GLU A 24 -5.69 -0.44 -0.95
CA GLU A 24 -6.41 0.53 -1.79
C GLU A 24 -6.78 1.78 -0.99
N TYR A 25 -7.27 1.61 0.25
CA TYR A 25 -7.59 2.74 1.13
C TYR A 25 -6.35 3.56 1.48
N ILE A 26 -5.29 2.91 1.96
CA ILE A 26 -4.05 3.58 2.42
C ILE A 26 -3.44 4.41 1.28
N PHE A 27 -3.32 3.85 0.07
CA PHE A 27 -2.72 4.56 -1.05
C PHE A 27 -3.61 5.69 -1.57
N THR A 28 -4.94 5.52 -1.55
CA THR A 28 -5.87 6.58 -1.93
C THR A 28 -5.75 7.78 -0.99
N GLU A 29 -5.81 7.55 0.32
CA GLU A 29 -5.68 8.61 1.32
C GLU A 29 -4.28 9.23 1.32
N LEU A 30 -3.23 8.43 1.07
CA LEU A 30 -1.87 8.93 0.95
C LEU A 30 -1.76 9.86 -0.26
N ASP A 31 -2.22 9.44 -1.44
CA ASP A 31 -2.23 10.28 -2.65
C ASP A 31 -2.99 11.58 -2.38
N GLU A 32 -4.20 11.51 -1.83
CA GLU A 32 -4.99 12.69 -1.50
C GLU A 32 -4.24 13.66 -0.59
N LEU A 33 -3.57 13.16 0.45
CA LEU A 33 -2.79 13.98 1.37
C LEU A 33 -1.61 14.65 0.64
N LEU A 34 -0.87 13.89 -0.15
CA LEU A 34 0.33 14.37 -0.85
C LEU A 34 -0.03 15.42 -1.90
N TYR A 35 -1.06 15.20 -2.71
CA TYR A 35 -1.53 16.18 -3.70
C TYR A 35 -2.12 17.45 -3.06
N LYS A 36 -2.72 17.35 -1.86
CA LYS A 36 -3.23 18.53 -1.14
C LYS A 36 -2.12 19.36 -0.49
N THR A 37 -1.01 18.73 -0.11
CA THR A 37 -0.01 19.36 0.76
C THR A 37 1.25 19.79 -0.01
N VAL A 38 1.71 18.98 -0.95
CA VAL A 38 2.95 19.25 -1.70
C VAL A 38 2.65 20.21 -2.84
N THR A 39 3.07 21.47 -2.68
CA THR A 39 2.77 22.55 -3.65
C THR A 39 3.49 22.36 -4.99
N ASN A 40 4.73 21.87 -4.98
CA ASN A 40 5.48 21.53 -6.18
C ASN A 40 5.83 20.04 -6.14
N LEU A 41 5.07 19.24 -6.89
CA LEU A 41 5.22 17.79 -6.87
C LEU A 41 6.43 17.39 -7.73
N THR A 42 7.58 17.32 -7.07
CA THR A 42 8.84 16.76 -7.56
C THR A 42 9.36 15.72 -6.57
N ASP A 43 10.33 14.90 -6.97
CA ASP A 43 10.96 13.93 -6.04
C ASP A 43 11.53 14.65 -4.81
N ASP A 44 12.25 15.76 -5.01
CA ASP A 44 12.85 16.54 -3.91
C ASP A 44 11.79 17.21 -3.03
N GLY A 45 10.76 17.83 -3.63
CA GLY A 45 9.70 18.51 -2.87
C GLY A 45 8.85 17.54 -2.06
N LEU A 46 8.57 16.36 -2.61
CA LEU A 46 7.90 15.29 -1.91
C LEU A 46 8.77 14.74 -0.78
N LYS A 47 10.07 14.51 -1.04
CA LYS A 47 11.03 14.04 -0.03
C LYS A 47 11.17 15.01 1.14
N GLU A 48 11.27 16.32 0.86
CA GLU A 48 11.36 17.36 1.89
C GLU A 48 10.11 17.33 2.80
N TYR A 49 8.92 17.28 2.19
CA TYR A 49 7.67 17.17 2.94
C TYR A 49 7.62 15.90 3.79
N LEU A 50 7.93 14.73 3.21
CA LEU A 50 7.91 13.46 3.92
C LEU A 50 8.94 13.40 5.07
N ASN A 51 10.10 14.03 4.89
CA ASN A 51 11.10 14.18 5.93
C ASN A 51 10.65 15.07 7.10
N SER A 52 9.66 15.95 6.91
CA SER A 52 9.08 16.75 7.99
C SER A 52 8.10 15.97 8.87
N LEU A 53 7.55 14.87 8.36
CA LEU A 53 6.57 14.05 9.07
C LEU A 53 7.24 13.18 10.15
N SER A 54 6.45 12.80 11.16
CA SER A 54 6.83 11.83 12.18
C SER A 54 5.69 10.85 12.42
N GLY A 55 6.03 9.58 12.60
CA GLY A 55 5.04 8.52 12.82
C GLY A 55 4.24 8.13 11.57
N PRO A 56 3.08 7.48 11.75
CA PRO A 56 2.19 7.10 10.66
C PRO A 56 1.65 8.30 9.89
N VAL A 57 1.66 8.21 8.56
CA VAL A 57 1.13 9.22 7.64
C VAL A 57 -0.36 8.99 7.41
N VAL A 58 -0.76 7.74 7.19
CA VAL A 58 -2.16 7.30 7.07
C VAL A 58 -2.35 6.04 7.89
N THR A 59 -3.52 5.90 8.53
CA THR A 59 -3.91 4.72 9.31
C THR A 59 -5.30 4.21 8.91
N TYR A 60 -5.52 2.90 8.98
CA TYR A 60 -6.79 2.24 8.72
C TYR A 60 -6.87 0.89 9.46
N GLU A 61 -7.86 0.70 10.35
CA GLU A 61 -8.11 -0.57 11.07
C GLU A 61 -6.82 -1.21 11.67
N ASN A 62 -5.97 -0.40 12.29
CA ASN A 62 -4.62 -0.70 12.84
C ASN A 62 -3.48 -0.84 11.81
N SER A 63 -3.81 -0.97 10.53
CA SER A 63 -2.84 -0.88 9.44
C SER A 63 -2.40 0.56 9.24
N TYR A 64 -1.20 0.77 8.69
CA TYR A 64 -0.68 2.11 8.46
C TYR A 64 0.37 2.15 7.37
N VAL A 65 0.60 3.34 6.85
CA VAL A 65 1.81 3.68 6.08
C VAL A 65 2.59 4.75 6.84
N LYS A 66 3.91 4.59 6.90
CA LYS A 66 4.83 5.61 7.40
C LYS A 66 5.99 5.80 6.43
N TYR A 67 6.68 6.92 6.55
CA TYR A 67 7.85 7.20 5.75
C TYR A 67 9.14 6.85 6.50
N ASN A 68 9.96 5.98 5.89
CA ASN A 68 11.31 5.69 6.37
C ASN A 68 12.29 6.67 5.72
N LYS A 69 12.84 7.58 6.55
CA LYS A 69 13.75 8.65 6.10
C LYS A 69 15.13 8.13 5.74
N GLU A 70 15.58 7.06 6.38
CA GLU A 70 16.91 6.48 6.19
C GLU A 70 16.98 5.77 4.83
N GLU A 71 15.95 4.98 4.52
CA GLU A 71 15.85 4.20 3.29
C GLU A 71 15.11 4.95 2.15
N ASN A 72 14.59 6.14 2.42
CA ASN A 72 13.84 6.96 1.45
C ASN A 72 12.66 6.21 0.80
N CYS A 73 11.90 5.47 1.60
CA CYS A 73 10.80 4.61 1.14
C CYS A 73 9.59 4.68 2.08
N PHE A 74 8.45 4.17 1.62
CA PHE A 74 7.26 3.97 2.46
C PHE A 74 7.25 2.55 3.02
N GLU A 75 6.98 2.43 4.31
CA GLU A 75 6.70 1.16 4.98
C GLU A 75 5.20 1.06 5.23
N VAL A 76 4.56 0.05 4.66
CA VAL A 76 3.13 -0.23 4.82
C VAL A 76 2.96 -1.50 5.64
N VAL A 77 2.33 -1.37 6.81
CA VAL A 77 2.11 -2.48 7.73
C VAL A 77 0.62 -2.82 7.75
N TYR A 78 0.31 -4.08 7.48
CA TYR A 78 -1.04 -4.60 7.38
C TYR A 78 -1.40 -5.43 8.61
N TYR A 79 -2.51 -5.06 9.23
CA TYR A 79 -3.17 -5.84 10.27
C TYR A 79 -4.53 -6.31 9.78
N VAL A 80 -4.80 -7.61 9.91
CA VAL A 80 -6.11 -8.22 9.60
C VAL A 80 -6.62 -8.88 10.86
N ASN A 81 -7.83 -8.53 11.29
CA ASN A 81 -8.39 -8.97 12.59
C ASN A 81 -7.44 -8.70 13.77
N SER A 82 -6.81 -7.52 13.78
CA SER A 82 -5.86 -7.08 14.80
C SER A 82 -4.59 -7.93 14.94
N ARG A 83 -4.28 -8.76 13.94
CA ARG A 83 -3.02 -9.51 13.87
C ARG A 83 -2.17 -8.99 12.72
N PHE A 84 -0.86 -8.90 12.94
CA PHE A 84 0.09 -8.58 11.89
C PHE A 84 -0.06 -9.61 10.77
N CYS A 85 -0.16 -9.16 9.54
CA CYS A 85 -0.33 -10.02 8.37
C CYS A 85 0.85 -9.89 7.41
N ARG A 86 1.27 -8.65 7.14
CA ARG A 86 2.27 -8.34 6.12
C ARG A 86 2.87 -6.96 6.38
N GLU A 87 4.10 -6.77 5.97
CA GLU A 87 4.78 -5.50 5.81
C GLU A 87 5.32 -5.41 4.38
N GLU A 88 5.17 -4.26 3.74
CA GLU A 88 5.66 -4.01 2.40
C GLU A 88 6.47 -2.70 2.37
N LEU A 89 7.59 -2.71 1.65
CA LEU A 89 8.38 -1.52 1.38
C LEU A 89 8.10 -1.02 -0.04
N TYR A 90 7.92 0.30 -0.17
CA TYR A 90 7.63 0.96 -1.43
C TYR A 90 8.60 2.10 -1.70
N GLU A 91 9.30 2.02 -2.82
CA GLU A 91 9.89 3.19 -3.44
C GLU A 91 8.80 4.04 -4.10
N TYR A 92 9.08 5.34 -4.21
CA TYR A 92 8.24 6.25 -4.96
C TYR A 92 9.04 7.00 -6.00
N LYS A 93 8.36 7.43 -7.06
CA LYS A 93 8.90 8.33 -8.06
C LYS A 93 7.84 9.30 -8.53
N VAL A 94 8.22 10.56 -8.69
CA VAL A 94 7.37 11.59 -9.26
C VAL A 94 7.70 11.77 -10.74
N LYS A 95 6.69 11.64 -11.60
CA LYS A 95 6.83 11.90 -13.04
C LYS A 95 5.57 12.55 -13.56
N ASN A 96 5.71 13.64 -14.32
CA ASN A 96 4.59 14.36 -14.93
C ASN A 96 3.48 14.74 -13.93
N ASN A 97 3.88 15.21 -12.73
CA ASN A 97 2.94 15.55 -11.65
C ASN A 97 2.09 14.36 -11.18
N SER A 98 2.62 13.14 -11.30
CA SER A 98 2.01 11.92 -10.76
C SER A 98 3.01 11.16 -9.90
N ILE A 99 2.53 10.61 -8.79
CA ILE A 99 3.30 9.77 -7.88
C ILE A 99 3.12 8.31 -8.30
N PHE A 100 4.23 7.59 -8.43
CA PHE A 100 4.25 6.17 -8.75
C PHE A 100 4.89 5.43 -7.60
N TYR A 101 4.21 4.39 -7.12
CA TYR A 101 4.70 3.53 -6.04
C TYR A 101 5.15 2.19 -6.63
N ASN A 102 6.34 1.74 -6.25
CA ASN A 102 6.86 0.44 -6.63
C ASN A 102 7.19 -0.37 -5.37
N CYS A 103 6.60 -1.55 -5.25
CA CYS A 103 6.89 -2.45 -4.13
C CYS A 103 8.28 -3.07 -4.35
N ILE A 104 9.18 -2.91 -3.38
CA ILE A 104 10.56 -3.37 -3.45
C ILE A 104 10.87 -4.52 -2.49
N ASP A 105 10.12 -4.65 -1.40
CA ASP A 105 10.26 -5.74 -0.45
C ASP A 105 8.94 -6.08 0.23
N CYS A 106 8.79 -7.32 0.67
CA CYS A 106 7.59 -7.86 1.29
C CYS A 106 7.97 -8.86 2.39
N ILE A 107 7.62 -8.53 3.63
CA ILE A 107 7.71 -9.42 4.78
C ILE A 107 6.30 -9.90 5.11
N PHE A 108 6.13 -11.19 5.32
CA PHE A 108 4.86 -11.78 5.72
C PHE A 108 4.94 -12.25 7.16
N GLU A 109 3.80 -12.35 7.84
CA GLU A 109 3.73 -13.19 9.04
C GLU A 109 4.22 -14.59 8.63
N GLU A 110 5.24 -15.11 9.32
CA GLU A 110 5.59 -16.53 9.18
C GLU A 110 4.39 -17.35 9.65
N GLY A 111 3.59 -17.86 8.71
CA GLY A 111 2.76 -19.03 8.97
C GLY A 111 3.70 -20.17 9.35
N GLY A 112 3.75 -20.66 10.60
CA GLY A 112 2.57 -20.97 11.38
C GLY A 112 1.85 -22.11 10.67
N LYS A 113 2.35 -23.34 10.85
CA LYS A 113 1.78 -24.59 10.31
C LYS A 113 0.29 -24.73 10.62
#